data_AF-A0AAW6XVX4-F1
#
_entry.id   AF-A0AAW6XVX4-F1
#
_cell.length_a   1.000
_cell.length_b   1.000
_cell.length_c   1.000
_cell.angle_alpha   90.00
_cell.angle_beta   90.00
_cell.angle_gamma   90.00
#
_symmetry.space_group_name_H-M   'P 1'
#
loop_
_entity.id
_entity.type
_entity.pdbx_description
1 polymer ?
#
loop_
_entity_poly.entity_id
_entity_poly.type
_entity_poly.pdbx_seq_one_letter_code
_entity_poly.pdbx_strand_id
1 'polypeptide(L)'
;PNMSTWRPCDQVESAIAWKYGVERQDGPTALILSRQNLAQQERTAEQLANVARGGYVLKECAGQPELIFIATGSEVELAVAAWDKL
;
A
#
# COMPACT_ATOMS: atom_id res chain seq x y z
N PRO A 1 3.91 12.33 17.34
CA PRO A 1 2.44 12.28 17.52
C PRO A 1 1.76 13.14 16.44
N ASN A 2 0.52 12.80 16.03
CA ASN A 2 -0.25 13.50 14.97
C ASN A 2 0.41 13.55 13.56
N MET A 3 1.39 12.67 13.32
CA MET A 3 2.07 12.53 12.05
C MET A 3 1.38 11.46 11.21
N SER A 4 1.14 11.73 9.92
CA SER A 4 0.74 10.70 8.96
C SER A 4 1.92 10.35 8.07
N THR A 5 2.22 9.06 7.93
CA THR A 5 3.37 8.57 7.15
C THR A 5 2.89 7.56 6.12
N TRP A 6 3.18 7.84 4.86
CA TRP A 6 2.81 6.98 3.72
C TRP A 6 4.07 6.43 3.07
N ARG A 7 4.13 5.12 2.86
CA ARG A 7 5.21 4.46 2.12
C ARG A 7 4.60 3.66 0.95
N PRO A 8 4.19 4.35 -0.13
CA PRO A 8 3.40 3.76 -1.21
C PRO A 8 4.21 2.72 -2.00
N CYS A 9 3.56 1.62 -2.40
CA CYS A 9 4.22 0.53 -3.11
C CYS A 9 4.30 0.70 -4.63
N ASP A 10 3.49 1.59 -5.21
CA ASP A 10 3.50 1.89 -6.64
C ASP A 10 2.95 3.29 -6.92
N GLN A 11 2.77 3.62 -8.21
CA GLN A 11 2.25 4.91 -8.65
C GLN A 11 0.80 5.18 -8.22
N VAL A 12 -0.03 4.14 -8.04
CA VAL A 12 -1.43 4.30 -7.64
C VAL A 12 -1.51 4.73 -6.18
N GLU A 13 -0.81 4.02 -5.31
CA GLU A 13 -0.73 4.40 -3.89
C GLU A 13 -0.05 5.76 -3.72
N SER A 14 0.94 6.07 -4.55
CA SER A 14 1.61 7.37 -4.52
C SER A 14 0.63 8.51 -4.81
N ALA A 15 -0.24 8.38 -5.82
CA ALA A 15 -1.26 9.37 -6.14
C ALA A 15 -2.28 9.54 -4.99
N ILE A 16 -2.71 8.44 -4.38
CA ILE A 16 -3.66 8.46 -3.26
C ILE A 16 -3.03 9.08 -2.01
N ALA A 17 -1.75 8.78 -1.72
CA ALA A 17 -1.01 9.37 -0.62
C ALA A 17 -0.84 10.90 -0.79
N TRP A 18 -0.57 11.35 -2.02
CA TRP A 18 -0.56 12.78 -2.34
C TRP A 18 -1.91 13.44 -2.12
N LYS A 19 -3.00 12.83 -2.62
CA LYS A 19 -4.37 13.31 -2.41
C LYS A 19 -4.68 13.43 -0.91
N TYR A 20 -4.41 12.37 -0.15
CA TYR A 20 -4.57 12.37 1.30
C TYR A 20 -3.78 13.50 1.97
N GLY A 21 -2.53 13.70 1.54
CA GLY A 21 -1.66 14.75 2.07
C GLY A 21 -2.22 16.16 1.90
N VAL A 22 -2.82 16.47 0.75
CA VAL A 22 -3.39 17.80 0.46
C VAL A 22 -4.79 18.01 1.05
N GLU A 23 -5.56 16.94 1.24
CA GLU A 23 -6.89 17.00 1.87
C GLU A 23 -6.82 17.08 3.40
N ARG A 24 -5.70 16.67 4.00
CA ARG A 24 -5.50 16.67 5.45
C ARG A 24 -5.30 18.09 5.99
N GLN A 25 -6.18 18.52 6.91
CA GLN A 25 -6.19 19.88 7.47
C GLN A 25 -5.62 19.99 8.89
N ASP A 26 -5.36 18.88 9.56
CA ASP A 26 -5.09 18.82 11.01
C ASP A 26 -3.69 18.31 11.37
N GLY A 27 -2.78 18.19 10.40
CA GLY A 27 -1.37 17.89 10.67
C GLY A 27 -0.55 17.51 9.42
N PRO A 28 0.75 17.23 9.60
CA PRO A 28 1.67 16.96 8.50
C PRO A 28 1.62 15.53 7.96
N THR A 29 1.82 15.39 6.64
CA THR A 29 1.93 14.09 5.95
C THR A 29 3.33 13.95 5.35
N ALA A 30 4.02 12.85 5.65
CA ALA A 30 5.30 12.49 5.02
C ALA A 30 5.08 11.38 3.98
N LEU A 31 5.66 11.58 2.80
CA LEU A 31 5.71 10.59 1.73
C LEU A 31 7.11 9.97 1.70
N ILE A 32 7.21 8.67 1.99
CA ILE A 32 8.45 7.90 2.01
C ILE A 32 8.58 7.19 0.66
N LEU A 33 9.32 7.82 -0.26
CA LEU A 33 9.37 7.41 -1.67
C LEU A 33 10.65 6.62 -1.97
N SER A 34 10.54 5.68 -2.92
CA SER A 34 11.68 4.91 -3.40
C SER A 34 12.59 5.74 -4.31
N ARG A 35 13.85 5.33 -4.43
CA ARG A 35 14.77 5.84 -5.46
C ARG A 35 14.60 5.08 -6.78
N GLN A 36 14.31 3.79 -6.69
CA GLN A 36 14.18 2.85 -7.80
C GLN A 36 12.73 2.73 -8.27
N ASN A 37 12.56 2.21 -9.49
CA ASN A 37 11.25 1.85 -10.05
C ASN A 37 10.60 0.73 -9.24
N LEU A 38 9.28 0.76 -9.13
CA LEU A 38 8.47 -0.24 -8.44
C LEU A 38 7.41 -0.82 -9.39
N ALA A 39 7.14 -2.12 -9.28
CA ALA A 39 6.08 -2.78 -10.05
C ALA A 39 4.69 -2.36 -9.58
N GLN A 40 3.81 -2.00 -10.51
CA GLN A 40 2.42 -1.72 -10.21
C GLN A 40 1.67 -3.01 -9.86
N GLN A 41 0.88 -2.96 -8.78
CA GLN A 41 0.03 -4.06 -8.36
C GLN A 41 -1.36 -3.97 -8.98
N GLU A 42 -1.90 -5.11 -9.42
CA GLU A 42 -3.30 -5.22 -9.85
C GLU A 42 -4.25 -5.03 -8.65
N ARG A 43 -5.34 -4.32 -8.87
CA ARG A 43 -6.34 -4.02 -7.85
C ARG A 43 -7.75 -4.10 -8.43
N THR A 44 -8.68 -4.66 -7.67
CA THR A 44 -10.11 -4.46 -7.90
C THR A 44 -10.53 -3.03 -7.52
N ALA A 45 -11.75 -2.64 -7.91
CA ALA A 45 -12.29 -1.33 -7.53
C ALA A 45 -12.40 -1.15 -6.00
N GLU A 46 -12.73 -2.22 -5.28
CA GLU A 46 -12.79 -2.21 -3.82
C GLU A 46 -11.40 -2.04 -3.19
N GLN A 47 -10.40 -2.78 -3.68
CA GLN A 47 -9.02 -2.66 -3.21
C GLN A 47 -8.47 -1.26 -3.45
N LEU A 48 -8.76 -0.67 -4.61
CA LEU A 48 -8.37 0.70 -4.94
C LEU A 48 -8.96 1.72 -3.96
N ALA A 49 -10.23 1.58 -3.60
CA ALA A 49 -10.88 2.45 -2.61
C ALA A 49 -10.27 2.27 -1.20
N ASN A 50 -9.88 1.04 -0.86
CA ASN A 50 -9.32 0.72 0.45
C ASN A 50 -7.88 1.21 0.65
N VAL A 51 -7.13 1.59 -0.40
CA VAL A 51 -5.78 2.19 -0.25
C VAL A 51 -5.80 3.39 0.70
N ALA A 52 -6.83 4.24 0.61
CA ALA A 52 -6.97 5.43 1.45
C ALA A 52 -7.11 5.13 2.95
N ARG A 53 -7.43 3.88 3.31
CA ARG A 53 -7.55 3.41 4.70
C ARG A 53 -6.19 3.05 5.33
N GLY A 54 -5.11 3.13 4.56
CA GLY A 54 -3.73 2.90 5.00
C GLY A 54 -3.27 1.45 4.87
N GLY A 55 -4.09 0.47 5.27
CA GLY A 55 -3.82 -0.96 5.09
C GLY A 55 -5.03 -1.68 4.50
N TYR A 56 -4.81 -2.60 3.56
CA TYR A 56 -5.86 -3.33 2.86
C TYR A 56 -5.33 -4.68 2.34
N VAL A 57 -6.25 -5.60 2.02
CA VAL A 57 -5.91 -6.92 1.46
C VAL A 57 -5.64 -6.78 -0.04
N LEU A 58 -4.39 -7.05 -0.45
CA LEU A 58 -3.98 -7.01 -1.86
C LEU A 58 -4.08 -8.39 -2.54
N LYS A 59 -3.68 -9.45 -1.83
CA LYS A 59 -3.79 -10.85 -2.24
C LYS A 59 -4.58 -11.60 -1.18
N GLU A 60 -5.42 -12.54 -1.61
CA GLU A 60 -6.33 -13.27 -0.72
C GLU A 60 -6.42 -14.74 -1.14
N CYS A 61 -6.53 -15.64 -0.15
CA CYS A 61 -6.82 -17.06 -0.36
C CYS A 61 -8.31 -17.36 -0.17
N ALA A 62 -8.75 -18.53 -0.64
CA ALA A 62 -10.03 -19.07 -0.23
C ALA A 62 -9.97 -19.58 1.22
N GLY A 63 -10.95 -19.20 2.05
CA GLY A 63 -11.02 -19.62 3.44
C GLY A 63 -10.11 -18.82 4.38
N GLN A 64 -9.73 -19.42 5.51
CA GLN A 64 -8.94 -18.75 6.54
C GLN A 64 -7.43 -18.84 6.20
N PRO A 65 -6.70 -17.71 6.15
CA PRO A 65 -5.26 -17.74 5.89
C PRO A 65 -4.49 -18.33 7.08
N GLU A 66 -3.54 -19.23 6.78
CA GLU A 66 -2.57 -19.74 7.76
C GLU A 66 -1.37 -18.79 7.93
N LEU A 67 -1.14 -17.90 6.96
CA LEU A 67 -0.06 -16.92 6.93
C LEU A 67 -0.56 -15.59 6.35
N ILE A 68 -0.12 -14.49 6.96
CA ILE A 68 -0.40 -13.13 6.47
C ILE A 68 0.91 -12.39 6.31
N PHE A 69 1.19 -11.91 5.09
CA PHE A 69 2.26 -10.96 4.84
C PHE A 69 1.77 -9.53 5.05
N ILE A 70 2.56 -8.73 5.77
CA ILE A 70 2.37 -7.29 5.89
C ILE A 70 3.61 -6.63 5.29
N ALA A 71 3.43 -5.86 4.22
CA ALA A 71 4.51 -5.23 3.49
C ALA A 71 4.15 -3.77 3.18
N THR A 72 5.17 -2.94 2.91
CA THR A 72 5.02 -1.54 2.51
C THR A 72 6.02 -1.21 1.42
N GLY A 73 5.77 -0.16 0.63
CA GLY A 73 6.73 0.34 -0.35
C GLY A 73 7.27 -0.74 -1.29
N SER A 74 8.58 -0.71 -1.50
CA SER A 74 9.30 -1.62 -2.39
C SER A 74 9.20 -3.10 -2.01
N GLU A 75 8.84 -3.43 -0.76
CA GLU A 75 8.79 -4.83 -0.31
C GLU A 75 7.46 -5.50 -0.63
N VAL A 76 6.45 -4.78 -1.12
CA VAL A 76 5.16 -5.39 -1.54
C VAL A 76 5.37 -6.33 -2.72
N GLU A 77 6.18 -5.96 -3.70
CA GLU A 77 6.52 -6.83 -4.84
C GLU A 77 7.16 -8.14 -4.36
N LEU A 78 8.08 -8.06 -3.39
CA LEU A 78 8.72 -9.22 -2.80
C LEU A 78 7.73 -10.10 -2.02
N ALA A 79 6.82 -9.50 -1.25
CA ALA A 79 5.80 -10.23 -0.51
C ALA A 79 4.81 -10.94 -1.45
N VAL A 80 4.42 -10.31 -2.55
CA VAL A 80 3.59 -10.93 -3.58
C VAL A 80 4.32 -12.10 -4.26
N ALA A 81 5.60 -11.94 -4.58
CA ALA A 81 6.39 -13.03 -5.14
C ALA A 81 6.53 -14.22 -4.17
N ALA A 82 6.64 -13.97 -2.86
CA ALA A 82 6.64 -15.01 -1.84
C ALA A 82 5.27 -15.69 -1.71
N TRP A 83 4.18 -14.91 -1.77
CA TRP A 83 2.81 -15.43 -1.81
C TRP A 83 2.60 -16.38 -2.99
N ASP A 84 3.04 -16.02 -4.20
CA ASP A 84 2.89 -16.88 -5.38
C ASP A 84 3.70 -18.19 -5.31
N LYS A 85 4.58 -18.35 -4.31
CA LYS A 85 5.38 -19.56 -4.07
C LYS A 85 4.84 -20.45 -2.95
N LEU A 86 3.94 -19.94 -2.11
CA LEU A 86 3.37 -20.64 -0.95
C LEU A 86 1.96 -21.14 -1.26
#